data_AF-A0A256I736-F1
#
_entry.id   AF-A0A256I736-F1
#
_cell.length_a   1.000
_cell.length_b   1.000
_cell.length_c   1.000
_cell.angle_alpha   90.00
_cell.angle_beta   90.00
_cell.angle_gamma   90.00
#
_symmetry.space_group_name_H-M   'P 1'
#
loop_
_entity.id
_entity.type
_entity.pdbx_description
1 polymer ?
#
loop_
_entity_poly.entity_id
_entity_poly.type
_entity_poly.pdbx_seq_one_letter_code
_entity_poly.pdbx_strand_id
1 'polypeptide(L)'
;MSGERSESDGDGERDAAGGDPADPLDAAGVDPVVPDPVADAADEAFPDDDEVRAFLREVAADVRGDSSESKQLSAILYRVSDLYDSEEQTSPEEIYLNVRHIMRIKEQGGIER
;
A
#
# COMPACT_ATOMS: atom_id res chain seq x y z
N MET A 1 42.03 38.76 33.95
CA MET A 1 42.08 37.33 34.31
C MET A 1 40.63 36.87 34.46
N SER A 2 40.00 36.49 33.36
CA SER A 2 38.65 35.90 33.33
C SER A 2 38.70 34.89 32.19
N GLY A 3 38.90 33.64 32.57
CA GLY A 3 38.68 32.51 31.67
C GLY A 3 37.26 32.04 31.87
N GLU A 4 36.56 31.80 30.78
CA GLU A 4 35.42 30.90 30.70
C GLU A 4 35.50 30.25 29.31
N ARG A 5 35.89 28.97 29.30
CA ARG A 5 35.77 28.08 28.16
C ARG A 5 34.28 27.74 28.03
N SER A 6 33.76 27.78 26.82
CA SER A 6 32.55 27.03 26.47
C SER A 6 32.91 26.16 25.28
N GLU A 7 33.39 24.97 25.63
CA GLU A 7 33.28 23.76 24.81
C GLU A 7 31.79 23.42 24.77
N SER A 8 31.22 23.33 23.57
CA SER A 8 29.87 22.80 23.35
C SER A 8 30.00 21.58 22.46
N ASP A 9 30.54 20.51 23.04
CA ASP A 9 30.24 19.16 22.62
C ASP A 9 28.85 18.82 23.13
N GLY A 10 27.98 18.42 22.22
CA GLY A 10 26.59 18.07 22.47
C GLY A 10 26.15 17.03 21.46
N ASP A 11 26.87 15.90 21.47
CA ASP A 11 26.36 14.63 20.96
C ASP A 11 25.05 14.33 21.67
N GLY A 12 23.97 14.41 20.89
CA GLY A 12 22.61 14.08 21.30
C GLY A 12 22.06 13.07 20.32
N GLU A 13 22.71 11.90 20.29
CA GLU A 13 22.17 10.63 19.83
C GLU A 13 20.68 10.57 20.20
N ARG A 14 19.82 10.67 19.20
CA ARG A 14 18.45 10.15 19.30
C ARG A 14 18.38 8.99 18.34
N ASP A 15 18.86 7.86 18.87
CA ASP A 15 18.29 6.55 18.60
C ASP A 15 16.76 6.65 18.64
N ALA A 16 16.17 6.97 17.49
CA ALA A 16 14.84 6.49 17.16
C ALA A 16 15.06 5.16 16.44
N ALA A 17 15.54 4.18 17.20
CA ALA A 17 15.26 2.77 16.95
C ALA A 17 13.73 2.57 17.08
N GLY A 18 13.01 3.04 16.06
CA GLY A 18 11.70 2.57 15.69
C GLY A 18 11.86 2.06 14.29
N GLY A 19 12.57 0.93 14.15
CA GLY A 19 12.57 0.20 12.88
C GLY A 19 11.12 0.06 12.48
N ASP A 20 10.76 0.63 11.33
CA ASP A 20 9.46 0.39 10.71
C ASP A 20 9.25 -1.12 10.78
N PRO A 21 8.17 -1.62 11.42
CA PRO A 21 7.95 -3.04 11.52
C PRO A 21 8.03 -3.58 10.10
N ALA A 22 9.09 -4.38 9.86
CA ALA A 22 9.62 -4.71 8.55
C ALA A 22 8.47 -4.85 7.56
N ASP A 23 8.56 -4.13 6.44
CA ASP A 23 7.54 -4.21 5.41
C ASP A 23 7.27 -5.70 5.15
N PRO A 24 6.02 -6.20 5.22
CA PRO A 24 5.73 -7.60 4.91
C PRO A 24 6.25 -8.01 3.51
N LEU A 25 6.53 -7.05 2.62
CA LEU A 25 7.25 -7.26 1.37
C LEU A 25 8.76 -7.47 1.55
N ASP A 26 9.41 -6.76 2.48
CA ASP A 26 10.81 -7.00 2.88
C ASP A 26 10.99 -8.41 3.47
N ALA A 27 10.01 -8.88 4.26
CA ALA A 27 10.05 -10.21 4.87
C ALA A 27 9.95 -11.35 3.83
N ALA A 28 9.31 -11.10 2.68
CA ALA A 28 9.30 -12.02 1.55
C ALA A 28 10.62 -12.03 0.76
N GLY A 29 11.55 -11.09 1.04
CA GLY A 29 12.77 -10.90 0.26
C GLY A 29 12.50 -10.46 -1.18
N VAL A 30 11.27 -10.01 -1.46
CA VAL A 30 10.84 -9.51 -2.76
C VAL A 30 10.52 -8.04 -2.55
N ASP A 31 11.53 -7.20 -2.75
CA ASP A 31 11.25 -5.80 -3.10
C ASP A 31 10.39 -5.88 -4.38
N PRO A 32 9.12 -5.42 -4.38
CA PRO A 32 8.38 -5.34 -5.62
C PRO A 32 9.13 -4.37 -6.51
N VAL A 33 9.99 -4.92 -7.36
CA VAL A 33 10.62 -4.20 -8.46
C VAL A 33 9.47 -3.78 -9.35
N VAL A 34 8.91 -2.61 -9.09
CA VAL A 34 8.08 -1.89 -10.03
C VAL A 34 9.05 -1.55 -11.16
N PRO A 35 8.94 -2.19 -12.34
CA PRO A 35 9.79 -1.81 -13.45
C PRO A 35 9.57 -0.32 -13.71
N ASP A 36 10.62 0.46 -14.00
CA ASP A 36 10.51 1.89 -14.35
C ASP A 36 9.30 2.23 -15.26
N PRO A 37 8.93 1.45 -16.31
CA PRO A 37 7.74 1.76 -17.12
C PRO A 37 6.39 1.63 -16.39
N VAL A 38 6.30 0.89 -15.28
CA VAL A 38 5.10 0.79 -14.44
C VAL A 38 5.05 1.94 -13.43
N ALA A 39 6.21 2.45 -12.99
CA ALA A 39 6.30 3.65 -12.16
C ALA A 39 5.89 4.90 -12.96
N ASP A 40 6.37 5.03 -14.21
CA ASP A 40 5.92 6.08 -15.13
C ASP A 40 4.42 5.98 -15.43
N ALA A 41 3.88 4.76 -15.56
CA ALA A 41 2.43 4.54 -15.74
C ALA A 41 1.60 4.83 -14.48
N ALA A 42 2.21 4.83 -13.30
CA ALA A 42 1.53 5.21 -12.05
C ALA A 42 1.37 6.73 -11.92
N ASP A 43 2.24 7.51 -12.57
CA ASP A 43 2.10 8.97 -12.74
C ASP A 43 1.12 9.34 -13.87
N GLU A 44 0.76 8.38 -14.73
CA GLU A 44 -0.20 8.57 -15.81
C GLU A 44 -1.63 8.36 -15.26
N ALA A 45 -2.42 9.44 -15.22
CA ALA A 45 -3.80 9.38 -14.75
C ALA A 45 -4.59 8.32 -15.53
N PHE A 46 -5.27 7.42 -14.82
CA PHE A 46 -6.16 6.43 -15.43
C PHE A 46 -7.27 7.18 -16.18
N PRO A 47 -7.37 7.03 -17.51
CA PRO A 47 -8.44 7.67 -18.25
C PRO A 47 -9.78 7.02 -17.92
N ASP A 48 -10.86 7.81 -18.01
CA ASP A 48 -12.21 7.27 -17.94
C ASP A 48 -12.42 6.21 -19.02
N ASP A 49 -12.68 4.97 -18.60
CA ASP A 49 -12.83 3.83 -19.49
C ASP A 49 -13.88 2.85 -18.94
N ASP A 50 -15.11 3.04 -19.38
CA ASP A 50 -16.25 2.20 -19.01
C ASP A 50 -16.09 0.74 -19.46
N GLU A 51 -15.38 0.48 -20.56
CA GLU A 51 -15.17 -0.89 -21.07
C GLU A 51 -14.22 -1.65 -20.14
N VAL A 52 -13.09 -1.04 -19.79
CA VAL A 52 -12.14 -1.62 -18.83
C VAL A 52 -12.79 -1.79 -17.46
N ARG A 53 -13.54 -0.79 -17.00
CA ARG A 53 -14.27 -0.86 -15.73
C ARG A 53 -15.29 -1.99 -15.72
N ALA A 54 -16.12 -2.11 -16.76
CA ALA A 54 -17.10 -3.19 -16.87
C ALA A 54 -16.44 -4.57 -16.90
N PHE A 55 -15.34 -4.71 -17.66
CA PHE A 55 -14.59 -5.96 -17.75
C PHE A 55 -14.01 -6.37 -16.39
N LEU A 56 -13.38 -5.44 -15.65
CA LEU A 56 -12.86 -5.72 -14.32
C LEU A 56 -13.96 -6.13 -13.34
N ARG A 57 -15.16 -5.54 -13.46
CA ARG A 57 -16.33 -5.90 -12.64
C ARG A 57 -16.89 -7.27 -13.00
N GLU A 58 -16.87 -7.66 -14.28
CA GLU A 58 -17.22 -9.01 -14.72
C GLU A 58 -16.27 -10.05 -14.10
N VAL A 59 -14.95 -9.82 -14.21
CA VAL A 59 -13.95 -10.71 -13.59
C VAL A 59 -14.10 -10.73 -12.07
N ALA A 60 -14.36 -9.59 -11.44
CA ALA A 60 -14.60 -9.50 -9.99
C ALA A 60 -15.81 -10.33 -9.56
N ALA A 61 -16.85 -10.40 -10.39
CA ALA A 61 -18.02 -11.23 -10.14
C ALA A 61 -17.72 -12.73 -10.34
N ASP A 62 -16.97 -13.08 -11.38
CA ASP A 62 -16.62 -14.47 -11.71
C ASP A 62 -15.75 -15.13 -10.62
N VAL A 63 -14.74 -14.43 -10.12
CA VAL A 63 -13.83 -14.97 -9.10
C VAL A 63 -14.44 -15.00 -7.68
N ARG A 64 -15.64 -14.44 -7.50
CA ARG A 64 -16.28 -14.32 -6.18
C ARG A 64 -16.87 -15.66 -5.73
N GLY A 65 -16.14 -16.35 -4.87
CA GLY A 65 -16.56 -17.58 -4.20
C GLY A 65 -16.99 -17.38 -2.73
N ASP A 66 -17.09 -18.48 -2.01
CA ASP A 66 -17.51 -18.49 -0.59
C ASP A 66 -16.39 -18.25 0.41
N SER A 67 -15.12 -18.44 0.00
CA SER A 67 -13.97 -18.23 0.88
C SER A 67 -13.75 -16.73 1.18
N SER A 68 -13.14 -16.43 2.32
CA SER A 68 -12.76 -15.06 2.65
C SER A 68 -11.75 -14.50 1.63
N GLU A 69 -10.85 -15.34 1.12
CA GLU A 69 -9.86 -14.98 0.11
C GLU A 69 -10.51 -14.60 -1.22
N SER A 70 -11.48 -15.38 -1.71
CA SER A 70 -12.15 -15.08 -2.98
C SER A 70 -13.02 -13.82 -2.90
N LYS A 71 -13.67 -13.58 -1.75
CA LYS A 71 -14.39 -12.33 -1.46
C LYS A 71 -13.45 -11.14 -1.41
N GLN A 72 -12.27 -11.29 -0.78
CA GLN A 72 -11.25 -10.25 -0.74
C GLN A 72 -10.70 -9.93 -2.13
N LEU A 73 -10.39 -10.94 -2.94
CA LEU A 73 -9.92 -10.74 -4.31
C LEU A 73 -10.94 -10.00 -5.16
N SER A 74 -12.21 -10.43 -5.09
CA SER A 74 -13.33 -9.74 -5.75
C SER A 74 -13.42 -8.27 -5.33
N ALA A 75 -13.34 -7.98 -4.03
CA ALA A 75 -13.40 -6.61 -3.51
C ALA A 75 -12.24 -5.72 -4.01
N ILE A 76 -11.03 -6.27 -4.10
CA ILE A 76 -9.87 -5.56 -4.67
C ILE A 76 -10.12 -5.22 -6.13
N LEU A 77 -10.63 -6.17 -6.93
CA LEU A 77 -10.92 -5.94 -8.34
C LEU A 77 -11.98 -4.86 -8.57
N TYR A 78 -13.03 -4.82 -7.72
CA TYR A 78 -13.98 -3.70 -7.73
C TYR A 78 -13.29 -2.37 -7.46
N ARG A 79 -12.44 -2.30 -6.43
CA ARG A 79 -11.71 -1.08 -6.06
C ARG A 79 -10.73 -0.63 -7.16
N VAL A 80 -10.13 -1.56 -7.89
CA VAL A 80 -9.29 -1.27 -9.06
C VAL A 80 -10.13 -0.80 -10.24
N SER A 81 -11.34 -1.33 -10.43
CA SER A 81 -12.25 -0.87 -11.49
C SER A 81 -12.65 0.60 -11.33
N ASP A 82 -12.70 1.07 -10.08
CA ASP A 82 -13.02 2.46 -9.74
C ASP A 82 -11.91 3.43 -10.20
N LEU A 83 -10.69 2.97 -10.52
CA LEU A 83 -9.63 3.83 -11.06
C LEU A 83 -9.99 4.38 -12.46
N TYR A 84 -10.86 3.71 -13.19
CA TYR A 84 -11.26 4.06 -14.56
C TYR A 84 -12.56 4.88 -14.61
N ASP A 85 -12.97 5.45 -13.48
CA ASP A 85 -14.16 6.28 -13.32
C ASP A 85 -13.78 7.53 -12.51
N SER A 86 -13.62 8.67 -13.16
CA SER A 86 -13.22 9.92 -12.51
C SER A 86 -14.22 10.45 -11.48
N GLU A 87 -15.45 9.95 -11.46
CA GLU A 87 -16.41 10.25 -10.40
C GLU A 87 -16.13 9.44 -9.12
N GLU A 88 -15.42 8.31 -9.22
CA GLU A 88 -15.00 7.50 -8.09
C GLU A 88 -13.71 8.06 -7.48
N GLN A 89 -13.75 8.45 -6.20
CA GLN A 89 -12.56 8.89 -5.49
C GLN A 89 -11.75 7.68 -5.00
N THR A 90 -10.86 7.19 -5.85
CA THR A 90 -9.93 6.12 -5.51
C THR A 90 -8.55 6.41 -6.12
N SER A 91 -7.49 5.95 -5.45
CA SER A 91 -6.13 6.02 -5.97
C SER A 91 -5.42 4.67 -5.87
N PRO A 92 -4.42 4.39 -6.73
CA PRO A 92 -3.62 3.17 -6.62
C PRO A 92 -2.93 3.05 -5.25
N GLU A 93 -2.46 4.17 -4.70
CA GLU A 93 -1.83 4.22 -3.37
C GLU A 93 -2.82 3.81 -2.27
N GLU A 94 -4.05 4.34 -2.27
CA GLU A 94 -5.08 3.95 -1.31
C GLU A 94 -5.38 2.46 -1.39
N ILE A 95 -5.47 1.90 -2.59
CA ILE A 95 -5.71 0.47 -2.79
C ILE A 95 -4.56 -0.35 -2.17
N TYR A 96 -3.32 0.02 -2.49
CA TYR A 96 -2.13 -0.64 -1.98
C TYR A 96 -2.04 -0.59 -0.44
N LEU A 97 -2.23 0.59 0.16
CA LEU A 97 -2.19 0.77 1.61
C LEU A 97 -3.28 -0.04 2.32
N ASN A 98 -4.49 -0.10 1.77
CA ASN A 98 -5.57 -0.93 2.30
C ASN A 98 -5.21 -2.42 2.29
N VAL A 99 -4.70 -2.95 1.16
CA VAL A 99 -4.33 -4.37 1.05
C VAL A 99 -3.17 -4.71 2.00
N ARG A 100 -2.12 -3.88 2.03
CA ARG A 100 -0.97 -4.05 2.94
C ARG A 100 -1.40 -4.08 4.40
N HIS A 101 -2.31 -3.17 4.79
CA HIS A 101 -2.86 -3.12 6.14
C HIS A 101 -3.61 -4.41 6.51
N ILE A 102 -4.44 -4.93 5.60
CA ILE A 102 -5.19 -6.18 5.84
C ILE A 102 -4.23 -7.36 6.02
N MET A 103 -3.19 -7.47 5.19
CA MET A 103 -2.20 -8.56 5.32
C MET A 103 -1.46 -8.50 6.66
N ARG A 104 -1.06 -7.29 7.11
CA ARG A 104 -0.44 -7.08 8.42
C ARG A 104 -1.34 -7.50 9.58
N ILE A 105 -2.65 -7.21 9.52
CA ILE A 105 -3.60 -7.66 10.54
C ILE A 105 -3.77 -9.18 10.50
N LYS A 106 -3.87 -9.79 9.31
CA LYS A 106 -4.01 -11.25 9.18
C LYS A 106 -2.79 -11.99 9.74
N GLU A 107 -1.59 -11.47 9.53
CA GLU A 107 -0.35 -12.01 10.10
C GLU A 107 -0.34 -11.96 11.64
N GLN A 108 -0.94 -10.92 12.24
CA GLN A 108 -0.99 -10.73 13.70
C GLN A 108 -2.13 -11.52 14.39
N GLY A 109 -2.91 -12.31 13.65
CA GLY A 109 -3.99 -13.14 14.19
C GLY A 109 -5.39 -12.53 14.14
N GLY A 110 -5.59 -11.41 13.43
CA GLY A 110 -6.91 -10.78 13.25
C GLY A 110 -7.21 -9.65 14.26
N ILE A 111 -8.39 -9.01 14.11
CA ILE A 111 -8.85 -7.87 14.95
C ILE A 111 -9.41 -8.35 16.31
N GLU A 112 -9.72 -9.64 16.43
CA GLU A 112 -10.29 -10.23 17.64
C GLU A 112 -9.19 -10.73 18.56
N ARG A 113 -8.73 -9.83 19.44
CA ARG A 113 -8.04 -10.20 20.67
C ARG A 113 -8.73 -9.57 21.87
#